data_AF-A0A8T1VVA4-F1
#
_entry.id   AF-A0A8T1VVA4-F1
#
_cell.length_a   1.000
_cell.length_b   1.000
_cell.length_c   1.000
_cell.angle_alpha   90.00
_cell.angle_beta   90.00
_cell.angle_gamma   90.00
#
_symmetry.space_group_name_H-M   'P 1'
#
loop_
_entity.id
_entity.type
_entity.pdbx_description
1 polymer ?
#
loop_
_entity_poly.entity_id
_entity_poly.type
_entity_poly.pdbx_seq_one_letter_code
_entity_poly.pdbx_strand_id
1 'polypeptide(L)'
;MESECSTSVILLFSPLSASHNLTMKFSALLVAVATAVVCLANPAASESQAVHLRVHVSQDKGVCYLQCGSGQYCANGTNKCRKPVGKECFNPATGAFQTGCAPGFKCGNGKCIYA
;
A
#
# COMPACT_ATOMS: atom_id res chain seq x y z
N MET A 1 -27.39 -19.05 -11.01
CA MET A 1 -28.27 -19.05 -9.83
C MET A 1 -28.15 -17.66 -9.23
N GLU A 2 -28.84 -16.69 -9.83
CA GLU A 2 -30.23 -16.29 -9.47
C GLU A 2 -30.18 -15.65 -8.06
N SER A 3 -30.04 -14.32 -7.94
CA SER A 3 -31.06 -13.28 -8.16
C SER A 3 -32.29 -13.43 -7.25
N GLU A 4 -32.10 -13.32 -5.93
CA GLU A 4 -33.19 -13.02 -4.98
C GLU A 4 -32.69 -12.04 -3.91
N CYS A 5 -32.67 -10.75 -4.24
CA CYS A 5 -32.63 -9.68 -3.25
C CYS A 5 -33.83 -8.78 -3.51
N SER A 6 -35.02 -9.33 -3.34
CA SER A 6 -36.26 -8.59 -3.43
C SER A 6 -37.27 -9.26 -2.52
N THR A 7 -38.01 -8.46 -1.74
CA THR A 7 -39.13 -8.89 -0.89
C THR A 7 -38.80 -9.33 0.54
N SER A 8 -38.05 -8.54 1.31
CA SER A 8 -38.15 -8.69 2.78
C SER A 8 -38.15 -7.39 3.59
N VAL A 9 -38.00 -6.22 2.96
CA VAL A 9 -37.93 -4.92 3.66
C VAL A 9 -38.82 -3.88 2.95
N ILE A 10 -40.00 -4.28 2.53
CA ILE A 10 -41.10 -3.38 2.18
C ILE A 10 -42.32 -4.05 2.78
N LEU A 11 -43.17 -3.29 3.48
CA LEU A 11 -44.42 -3.71 4.15
C LEU A 11 -44.37 -3.91 5.69
N LEU A 12 -43.49 -3.20 6.39
CA LEU A 12 -43.83 -2.65 7.73
C LEU A 12 -44.40 -1.22 7.60
N PHE A 13 -45.17 -0.96 6.54
CA PHE A 13 -45.96 0.26 6.44
C PHE A 13 -47.28 0.07 7.18
N SER A 14 -47.23 0.21 8.51
CA SER A 14 -48.41 0.48 9.33
C SER A 14 -48.24 1.88 9.93
N PRO A 15 -48.92 2.92 9.44
CA PRO A 15 -48.99 4.18 10.16
C PRO A 15 -50.05 4.04 11.26
N LEU A 16 -49.63 3.64 12.46
CA LEU A 16 -50.42 3.89 13.66
C LEU A 16 -49.93 5.19 14.28
N SER A 17 -50.65 6.28 14.03
CA SER A 17 -50.76 7.41 14.97
C SER A 17 -51.91 8.31 14.57
N ALA A 18 -52.84 8.45 15.51
CA ALA A 18 -54.03 9.27 15.45
C ALA A 18 -53.71 10.72 15.06
N SER A 19 -54.42 11.25 14.06
CA SER A 19 -54.44 12.68 13.80
C SER A 19 -55.37 13.35 14.81
N HIS A 20 -54.77 14.23 15.61
CA HIS A 20 -55.41 15.01 16.65
C HIS A 20 -56.43 16.00 16.07
N ASN A 21 -57.49 16.23 16.86
CA ASN A 21 -58.46 17.32 16.72
C ASN A 21 -57.73 18.65 16.55
N LEU A 22 -57.97 19.35 15.44
CA LEU A 22 -57.56 20.74 15.25
C LEU A 22 -58.73 21.66 15.66
N THR A 23 -58.86 21.92 16.97
CA THR A 23 -59.45 23.17 17.46
C THR A 23 -58.35 24.22 17.55
N MET A 24 -58.69 25.41 17.10
CA MET A 24 -57.84 26.54 16.71
C MET A 24 -56.68 26.92 17.63
N LYS A 25 -55.59 27.35 16.96
CA LYS A 25 -54.57 28.32 17.37
C LYS A 25 -53.68 27.90 18.54
N PHE A 26 -52.40 27.71 18.27
CA PHE A 26 -51.32 28.46 18.93
C PHE A 26 -50.00 28.24 18.17
N SER A 27 -49.27 29.33 18.03
CA SER A 27 -47.81 29.37 17.99
C SER A 27 -47.10 28.61 16.88
N ALA A 28 -46.85 29.37 15.81
CA ALA A 28 -45.51 29.65 15.30
C ALA A 28 -44.42 28.57 15.42
N LEU A 29 -43.74 28.44 14.28
CA LEU A 29 -42.31 28.13 14.10
C LEU A 29 -41.90 26.65 14.09
N LEU A 30 -41.20 26.36 12.98
CA LEU A 30 -40.18 25.32 12.77
C LEU A 30 -40.70 23.93 12.42
N VAL A 31 -41.13 23.75 11.16
CA VAL A 31 -40.93 22.45 10.51
C VAL A 31 -39.53 22.48 9.91
N ALA A 32 -38.62 21.91 10.68
CA ALA A 32 -37.21 21.75 10.38
C ALA A 32 -36.99 21.16 8.99
N VAL A 33 -36.17 21.84 8.20
CA VAL A 33 -35.50 21.27 7.04
C VAL A 33 -34.54 20.18 7.57
N ALA A 34 -34.92 18.91 7.45
CA ALA A 34 -34.09 17.77 7.86
C ALA A 34 -33.75 16.90 6.64
N THR A 35 -32.62 17.28 6.03
CA THR A 35 -31.62 16.42 5.39
C THR A 35 -32.10 15.42 4.32
N ALA A 36 -32.08 15.87 3.07
CA ALA A 36 -31.69 15.01 1.96
C ALA A 36 -30.20 14.65 2.09
N VAL A 37 -29.86 13.74 3.02
CA VAL A 37 -28.53 13.13 3.13
C VAL A 37 -28.67 11.64 3.45
N VAL A 38 -29.56 10.94 2.74
CA VAL A 38 -29.65 9.47 2.81
C VAL A 38 -29.38 8.85 1.43
N CYS A 39 -28.37 9.39 0.74
CA CYS A 39 -27.64 8.65 -0.30
C CYS A 39 -26.11 8.78 -0.16
N LEU A 40 -25.59 9.44 0.88
CA LEU A 40 -24.14 9.46 1.17
C LEU A 40 -23.66 8.19 1.92
N ALA A 41 -24.54 7.20 2.09
CA ALA A 41 -24.17 5.85 2.48
C ALA A 41 -24.41 4.85 1.34
N ASN A 42 -24.16 5.26 0.09
CA ASN A 42 -23.39 4.36 -0.73
C ASN A 42 -21.97 4.43 -0.16
N PRO A 43 -21.39 3.38 0.43
CA PRO A 43 -20.03 3.15 0.00
C PRO A 43 -20.19 3.09 -1.53
N ALA A 44 -19.65 4.07 -2.27
CA ALA A 44 -18.85 3.66 -3.39
C ALA A 44 -18.04 2.51 -2.79
N ALA A 45 -18.43 1.26 -3.09
CA ALA A 45 -17.69 0.10 -2.66
C ALA A 45 -16.36 0.39 -3.28
N SER A 46 -15.51 1.00 -2.44
CA SER A 46 -14.43 1.83 -2.90
C SER A 46 -13.68 0.91 -3.81
N GLU A 47 -13.50 1.37 -5.04
CA GLU A 47 -12.76 0.70 -6.07
C GLU A 47 -11.32 0.57 -5.57
N SER A 48 -11.10 -0.29 -4.58
CA SER A 48 -9.96 -1.15 -4.64
C SER A 48 -10.40 -2.20 -5.66
N GLN A 49 -10.30 -1.82 -6.93
CA GLN A 49 -9.63 -2.71 -7.85
C GLN A 49 -8.37 -3.10 -7.10
N ALA A 50 -8.47 -4.20 -6.34
CA ALA A 50 -7.34 -4.84 -5.75
C ALA A 50 -6.56 -5.25 -6.98
N VAL A 51 -5.68 -4.34 -7.42
CA VAL A 51 -4.60 -4.64 -8.32
C VAL A 51 -3.81 -5.63 -7.50
N HIS A 52 -4.22 -6.89 -7.62
CA HIS A 52 -3.42 -8.02 -7.25
C HIS A 52 -2.28 -7.94 -8.24
N LEU A 53 -1.33 -7.07 -7.95
CA LEU A 53 -0.08 -6.97 -8.66
C LEU A 53 0.50 -8.36 -8.45
N ARG A 54 0.30 -9.23 -9.44
CA ARG A 54 1.10 -10.43 -9.60
C ARG A 54 2.48 -9.90 -9.92
N VAL A 55 3.14 -9.36 -8.91
CA VAL A 55 4.59 -9.34 -8.88
C VAL A 55 4.89 -10.81 -8.90
N HIS A 56 5.26 -11.30 -10.08
CA HIS A 56 6.19 -12.38 -10.14
C HIS A 56 7.35 -11.87 -9.28
N VAL A 57 7.39 -12.24 -8.00
CA VAL A 57 8.65 -12.30 -7.26
C VAL A 57 9.39 -13.45 -7.94
N SER A 58 9.85 -13.20 -9.17
CA SER A 58 11.17 -13.66 -9.52
C SER A 58 12.02 -13.20 -8.36
N GLN A 59 12.73 -14.13 -7.73
CA GLN A 59 13.83 -13.78 -6.85
C GLN A 59 14.95 -13.16 -7.69
N ASP A 60 14.65 -12.11 -8.46
CA ASP A 60 15.59 -11.09 -8.84
C ASP A 60 16.01 -10.44 -7.54
N LYS A 61 16.99 -11.07 -6.93
CA LYS A 61 17.70 -10.57 -5.78
C LYS A 61 18.36 -9.28 -6.28
N GLY A 62 17.62 -8.17 -6.22
CA GLY A 62 17.98 -6.90 -6.86
C GLY A 62 19.20 -6.23 -6.23
N VAL A 63 19.19 -4.91 -6.21
CA VAL A 63 20.23 -4.14 -5.54
C VAL A 63 20.19 -4.42 -4.04
N CYS A 64 21.34 -4.69 -3.42
CA CYS A 64 21.41 -4.86 -1.98
C CYS A 64 21.69 -3.53 -1.27
N TYR A 65 20.79 -3.12 -0.38
CA TYR A 65 20.87 -1.87 0.38
C TYR A 65 21.29 -2.07 1.85
N LEU A 66 21.77 -3.26 2.22
CA LEU A 66 22.17 -3.53 3.60
C LEU A 66 23.40 -2.70 3.97
N GLN A 67 23.28 -1.99 5.10
CA GLN A 67 24.40 -1.30 5.70
C GLN A 67 25.34 -2.32 6.35
N CYS A 68 26.55 -2.43 5.82
CA CYS A 68 27.55 -3.38 6.29
C CYS A 68 28.59 -2.70 7.18
N GLY A 69 29.19 -3.48 8.08
CA GLY A 69 30.34 -3.00 8.86
C GLY A 69 31.57 -2.71 8.00
N SER A 70 32.57 -2.06 8.56
CA SER A 70 33.80 -1.68 7.85
C SER A 70 34.45 -2.86 7.11
N GLY A 71 34.76 -2.66 5.83
CA GLY A 71 35.36 -3.67 4.94
C GLY A 71 34.43 -4.81 4.53
N GLN A 72 33.14 -4.74 4.87
CA GLN A 72 32.11 -5.65 4.39
C GLN A 72 31.20 -4.93 3.39
N TYR A 73 30.70 -5.69 2.43
CA TYR A 73 29.84 -5.17 1.38
C TYR A 73 28.70 -6.13 1.12
N CYS A 74 27.55 -5.56 0.74
CA CYS A 74 26.42 -6.35 0.29
C CYS A 74 26.39 -6.35 -1.23
N ALA A 75 26.52 -7.54 -1.82
CA ALA A 75 26.42 -7.68 -3.26
C ALA A 75 24.95 -7.70 -3.68
N ASN A 76 24.67 -7.09 -4.83
CA ASN A 76 23.46 -7.32 -5.60
C ASN A 76 23.29 -8.84 -5.76
N GLY A 77 22.07 -9.34 -5.68
CA GLY A 77 21.89 -10.79 -5.62
C GLY A 77 21.74 -11.35 -4.21
N THR A 78 22.01 -10.55 -3.17
CA THR A 78 22.16 -11.06 -1.80
C THR A 78 21.47 -10.17 -0.77
N ASN A 79 21.23 -10.73 0.41
CA ASN A 79 20.85 -9.99 1.62
C ASN A 79 21.86 -10.31 2.75
N LYS A 80 23.15 -10.38 2.41
CA LYS A 80 24.21 -10.74 3.36
C LYS A 80 25.43 -9.86 3.13
N CYS A 81 25.93 -9.29 4.21
CA CYS A 81 27.23 -8.64 4.21
C CYS A 81 28.34 -9.70 4.25
N ARG A 82 29.36 -9.52 3.42
CA ARG A 82 30.60 -10.32 3.51
C ARG A 82 31.83 -9.46 3.22
N LYS A 83 32.98 -9.91 3.71
CA LYS A 83 34.26 -9.36 3.29
C LYS A 83 34.66 -9.95 1.92
N PRO A 84 35.45 -9.22 1.11
CA PRO A 84 36.12 -9.82 -0.05
C PRO A 84 37.06 -10.93 0.40
N VAL A 85 37.24 -11.96 -0.43
CA VAL A 85 38.18 -13.07 -0.15
C VAL A 85 39.29 -13.13 -1.19
N GLY A 86 40.51 -13.42 -0.75
CA GLY A 86 41.68 -13.54 -1.63
C GLY A 86 41.96 -12.25 -2.41
N LYS A 87 41.82 -12.31 -3.74
CA LYS A 87 42.06 -11.19 -4.67
C LYS A 87 40.77 -10.43 -5.04
N GLU A 88 39.65 -10.76 -4.40
CA GLU A 88 38.40 -10.04 -4.64
C GLU A 88 38.46 -8.61 -4.11
N CYS A 89 37.75 -7.73 -4.81
CA CYS A 89 37.42 -6.39 -4.38
C CYS A 89 35.96 -6.10 -4.72
N PHE A 90 35.27 -5.34 -3.87
CA PHE A 90 33.88 -4.96 -4.12
C PHE A 90 33.82 -3.79 -5.10
N ASN A 91 33.11 -3.96 -6.21
CA ASN A 91 32.85 -2.91 -7.18
C ASN A 91 31.50 -2.24 -6.87
N PRO A 92 31.49 -0.98 -6.40
CA PRO A 92 30.25 -0.28 -6.08
C PRO A 92 29.42 0.09 -7.32
N ALA A 93 30.03 0.15 -8.52
CA ALA A 93 29.29 0.46 -9.75
C ALA A 93 28.43 -0.72 -10.22
N THR A 94 28.89 -1.96 -10.00
CA THR A 94 28.15 -3.18 -10.37
C THR A 94 27.44 -3.82 -9.18
N GLY A 95 27.80 -3.43 -7.96
CA GLY A 95 27.33 -4.08 -6.73
C GLY A 95 27.81 -5.52 -6.60
N ALA A 96 28.99 -5.86 -7.13
CA ALA A 96 29.50 -7.22 -7.17
C ALA A 96 30.95 -7.31 -6.68
N PHE A 97 31.33 -8.48 -6.16
CA PHE A 97 32.73 -8.81 -5.91
C PHE A 97 33.37 -9.28 -7.22
N GLN A 98 34.58 -8.79 -7.48
CA GLN A 98 35.33 -9.12 -8.69
C GLN A 98 36.82 -9.22 -8.37
N THR A 99 37.59 -9.93 -9.19
CA THR A 99 39.05 -9.98 -9.01
C THR A 99 39.65 -8.67 -9.50
N GLY A 100 40.31 -7.94 -8.59
CA GLY A 100 40.87 -6.62 -8.91
C GLY A 100 39.83 -5.56 -9.28
N CYS A 101 40.30 -4.40 -9.73
CA CYS A 101 39.46 -3.27 -10.12
C CYS A 101 39.72 -2.87 -11.57
N ALA A 102 38.76 -2.17 -12.17
CA ALA A 102 38.90 -1.63 -13.52
C ALA A 102 40.08 -0.65 -13.61
N PRO A 103 40.65 -0.42 -14.81
CA PRO A 103 41.69 0.59 -15.00
C PRO A 103 41.29 1.96 -14.42
N GLY A 104 42.23 2.62 -13.74
CA GLY A 104 41.98 3.87 -13.01
C GLY A 104 41.43 3.68 -11.59
N PHE A 105 41.24 2.45 -11.13
CA PHE A 105 40.80 2.14 -9.77
C PHE A 105 41.77 1.18 -9.09
N LYS A 106 41.93 1.34 -7.77
CA LYS A 106 42.69 0.44 -6.90
C LYS A 106 41.78 -0.19 -5.85
N CYS A 107 42.16 -1.37 -5.35
CA CYS A 107 41.43 -1.99 -4.25
C CYS A 107 41.87 -1.39 -2.92
N GLY A 108 41.03 -0.53 -2.33
CA GLY A 108 41.26 0.11 -1.04
C GLY A 108 40.23 -0.35 -0.01
N ASN A 109 40.70 -0.90 1.12
CA ASN A 109 39.85 -1.45 2.17
C ASN A 109 38.83 -2.49 1.66
N GLY A 110 39.16 -3.24 0.60
CA GLY A 110 38.27 -4.23 0.00
C GLY A 110 37.22 -3.67 -0.96
N LYS A 111 37.29 -2.38 -1.34
CA LYS A 111 36.42 -1.73 -2.33
C LYS A 111 37.23 -1.09 -3.44
N CYS A 112 36.71 -1.14 -4.67
CA CYS A 112 37.28 -0.39 -5.78
C CYS A 112 37.05 1.12 -5.56
N ILE A 113 38.16 1.84 -5.43
CA ILE A 113 38.21 3.29 -5.26
C ILE A 113 39.09 3.88 -6.36
N TYR A 114 38.87 5.14 -6.71
CA TYR A 114 39.72 5.83 -7.70
C TYR A 114 41.20 5.81 -7.24
N ALA A 115 42.09 5.57 -8.20
CA ALA A 115 43.52 5.34 -7.95
C ALA A 115 44.29 6.64 -7.66
#